data_AF-A0A1H5PSY0-F1
#
_entry.id   AF-A0A1H5PSY0-F1
#
_cell.length_a   1.000
_cell.length_b   1.000
_cell.length_c   1.000
_cell.angle_alpha   90.00
_cell.angle_beta   90.00
_cell.angle_gamma   90.00
#
_symmetry.space_group_name_H-M   'P 1'
#
loop_
_entity.id
_entity.type
_entity.pdbx_description
1 polymer ?
#
loop_
_entity_poly.entity_id
_entity_poly.type
_entity_poly.pdbx_seq_one_letter_code
_entity_poly.pdbx_strand_id
1 'polypeptide(L)'
;MSRIQMLMSKAGTVAHLLAVELSTASAGDRMATVQELSERFQVGKGTVQAALALLEEAGAVEIRPRGKLGTFVAAIDHGLIWEFAGGRSISVAMPLPYSRRYEGLATGMHTAFQQAGVPLTLMFVRGSTDRMRALREERADFAVMSRFAALSDPELEVVRDFGPHSYVGAHGLVVAEGRRADDPGLRVAVDPASVDQAELTAAVFPGLPPKQRIEVSYNQLNRYFADGLVDATVWNLDEIDAHISSPVTVHPVEGLEDDATTSAVIVARRDADAVPTAVKVALEGDLVRTAADDVVAGRLIPTY
;
A
#
# COMPACT_ATOMS: atom_id res chain seq x y z
N MET A 1 9.34 -30.70 19.90
CA MET A 1 8.53 -30.99 18.70
C MET A 1 8.67 -29.82 17.75
N SER A 2 8.80 -30.05 16.44
CA SER A 2 8.86 -28.92 15.49
C SER A 2 7.47 -28.26 15.39
N ARG A 3 7.40 -26.94 15.10
CA ARG A 3 6.12 -26.20 14.94
C ARG A 3 5.16 -26.88 13.94
N ILE A 4 5.71 -27.55 12.93
CA ILE A 4 4.97 -28.34 11.92
C ILE A 4 4.26 -29.55 12.53
N GLN A 5 4.82 -30.20 13.57
CA GLN A 5 4.17 -31.33 14.25
C GLN A 5 2.97 -30.90 15.11
N MET A 6 2.96 -29.67 15.63
CA MET A 6 1.84 -29.17 16.44
C MET A 6 0.57 -28.95 15.59
N LEU A 7 0.73 -28.42 14.36
CA LEU A 7 -0.35 -28.17 13.41
C LEU A 7 -0.99 -29.45 12.83
N MET A 8 -0.31 -30.59 12.87
CA MET A 8 -0.82 -31.89 12.38
C MET A 8 -1.73 -32.63 13.37
N SER A 9 -1.91 -32.10 14.59
CA SER A 9 -2.83 -32.64 15.59
C SER A 9 -4.24 -32.06 15.45
N LYS A 10 -5.27 -32.76 15.94
CA LYS A 10 -6.65 -32.21 15.99
C LYS A 10 -6.71 -30.88 16.75
N ALA A 11 -5.92 -30.72 17.80
CA ALA A 11 -5.84 -29.47 18.55
C ALA A 11 -5.16 -28.37 17.72
N GLY A 12 -4.12 -28.69 16.95
CA GLY A 12 -3.45 -27.77 16.03
C GLY A 12 -4.37 -27.25 14.93
N THR A 13 -5.18 -28.13 14.32
CA THR A 13 -6.19 -27.71 13.33
C THR A 13 -7.22 -26.76 13.94
N VAL A 14 -7.69 -27.04 15.16
CA VAL A 14 -8.64 -26.15 15.86
C VAL A 14 -7.96 -24.85 16.28
N ALA A 15 -6.68 -24.87 16.66
CA ALA A 15 -5.91 -23.67 16.97
C ALA A 15 -5.75 -22.76 15.75
N HIS A 16 -5.55 -23.34 14.56
CA HIS A 16 -5.56 -22.61 13.30
C HIS A 16 -6.92 -21.91 13.06
N LEU A 17 -8.04 -22.63 13.18
CA LEU A 17 -9.37 -22.05 13.02
C LEU A 17 -9.65 -20.94 14.04
N LEU A 18 -9.21 -21.12 15.29
CA LEU A 18 -9.29 -20.08 16.32
C LEU A 18 -8.46 -18.86 15.97
N ALA A 19 -7.24 -19.05 15.45
CA ALA A 19 -6.39 -17.94 15.01
C ALA A 19 -7.00 -17.17 13.85
N VAL A 20 -7.67 -17.85 12.91
CA VAL A 20 -8.46 -17.20 11.85
C VAL A 20 -9.57 -16.34 12.45
N GLU A 21 -10.33 -16.86 13.42
CA GLU A 21 -11.39 -16.09 14.10
C GLU A 21 -10.83 -14.90 14.90
N LEU A 22 -9.66 -15.06 15.51
CA LEU A 22 -8.98 -14.02 16.30
C LEU A 22 -8.18 -13.03 15.44
N SER A 23 -8.06 -13.26 14.13
CA SER A 23 -7.22 -12.44 13.23
C SER A 23 -7.66 -10.97 13.14
N THR A 24 -8.93 -10.69 13.45
CA THR A 24 -9.53 -9.35 13.49
C THR A 24 -9.87 -8.88 14.91
N ALA A 25 -9.61 -9.71 15.92
CA ALA A 25 -9.89 -9.37 17.31
C ALA A 25 -8.85 -8.39 17.87
N SER A 26 -9.17 -7.75 19.00
CA SER A 26 -8.32 -6.86 19.79
C SER A 26 -8.38 -7.22 21.28
N ALA A 27 -7.41 -6.72 22.04
CA ALA A 27 -7.46 -6.82 23.50
C ALA A 27 -8.72 -6.14 24.05
N GLY A 28 -9.44 -6.83 24.92
CA GLY A 28 -10.73 -6.40 25.45
C GLY A 28 -11.94 -7.02 24.74
N ASP A 29 -11.75 -7.66 23.59
CA ASP A 29 -12.86 -8.30 22.88
C ASP A 29 -13.36 -9.56 23.59
N ARG A 30 -14.67 -9.78 23.49
CA ARG A 30 -15.32 -10.97 24.01
C ARG A 30 -15.16 -12.12 23.02
N MET A 31 -14.71 -13.26 23.52
CA MET A 31 -14.63 -14.50 22.75
C MET A 31 -15.91 -15.32 22.84
N ALA A 32 -16.17 -16.12 21.81
CA ALA A 32 -17.11 -17.21 21.89
C ALA A 32 -16.73 -18.18 23.01
N THR A 33 -17.74 -18.78 23.64
CA THR A 33 -17.57 -19.78 24.69
C THR A 33 -17.03 -21.09 24.12
N VAL A 34 -16.41 -21.90 24.98
CA VAL A 34 -15.94 -23.25 24.59
C VAL A 34 -17.07 -24.12 24.01
N GLN A 35 -18.32 -23.94 24.48
CA GLN A 35 -19.48 -24.63 23.92
C GLN A 35 -19.75 -24.18 22.47
N GLU A 36 -19.84 -22.87 22.23
CA GLU A 36 -20.11 -22.31 20.91
C GLU A 36 -19.00 -22.68 19.91
N LEU A 37 -17.74 -22.62 20.33
CA LEU A 37 -16.59 -23.02 19.50
C LEU A 37 -16.60 -24.53 19.22
N SER A 38 -16.98 -25.35 20.20
CA SER A 38 -17.10 -26.81 20.05
C SER A 38 -18.18 -27.18 19.03
N GLU A 39 -19.33 -26.51 19.07
CA GLU A 39 -20.42 -26.68 18.11
C GLU A 39 -20.01 -26.19 16.72
N ARG A 40 -19.42 -24.99 16.63
CA ARG A 40 -19.01 -24.35 15.38
C ARG A 40 -17.95 -25.15 14.64
N PHE A 41 -16.93 -25.63 15.35
CA PHE A 41 -15.84 -26.42 14.76
C PHE A 41 -16.13 -27.93 14.74
N GLN A 42 -17.29 -28.37 15.23
CA GLN A 42 -17.71 -29.78 15.28
C GLN A 42 -16.69 -30.70 15.97
N VAL A 43 -16.10 -30.22 17.07
CA VAL A 43 -15.11 -30.97 17.87
C VAL A 43 -15.55 -31.04 19.33
N GLY A 44 -14.99 -31.97 20.11
CA GLY A 44 -15.23 -32.01 21.55
C GLY A 44 -14.64 -30.79 22.29
N LYS A 45 -15.27 -30.37 23.39
CA LYS A 45 -14.82 -29.25 24.24
C LYS A 45 -13.35 -29.35 24.66
N GLY A 46 -12.88 -30.56 24.99
CA GLY A 46 -11.48 -30.79 25.36
C GLY A 46 -10.51 -30.44 24.24
N THR A 47 -10.89 -30.62 22.97
CA THR A 47 -10.07 -30.22 21.82
C THR A 47 -10.00 -28.70 21.68
N VAL A 48 -11.12 -27.99 21.89
CA VAL A 48 -11.13 -26.52 21.91
C VAL A 48 -10.25 -26.00 23.05
N GLN A 49 -10.36 -26.57 24.24
CA GLN A 49 -9.53 -26.19 25.39
C GLN A 49 -8.04 -26.44 25.12
N ALA A 50 -7.68 -27.58 24.53
CA ALA A 50 -6.31 -27.88 24.14
C ALA A 50 -5.79 -26.92 23.06
N ALA A 51 -6.64 -26.51 22.12
CA ALA A 51 -6.29 -25.54 21.09
C ALA A 51 -6.08 -24.12 21.66
N LEU A 52 -6.92 -23.68 22.61
CA LEU A 52 -6.72 -22.41 23.31
C LEU A 52 -5.44 -22.44 24.15
N ALA A 53 -5.20 -23.53 24.88
CA ALA A 53 -3.96 -23.71 25.64
C ALA A 53 -2.73 -23.66 24.73
N LEU A 54 -2.79 -24.24 23.52
CA LEU A 54 -1.71 -24.18 22.55
C LEU A 54 -1.39 -22.73 22.13
N LEU A 55 -2.41 -21.91 21.88
CA LEU A 55 -2.23 -20.50 21.53
C LEU A 55 -1.70 -19.68 22.72
N GLU A 56 -2.16 -19.96 23.95
CA GLU A 56 -1.66 -19.31 25.17
C GLU A 56 -0.21 -19.71 25.49
N GLU A 57 0.15 -20.99 25.37
CA GLU A 57 1.51 -21.50 25.56
C GLU A 57 2.49 -20.91 24.53
N ALA A 58 2.02 -20.66 23.32
CA ALA A 58 2.81 -20.00 22.28
C ALA A 58 2.93 -18.48 22.50
N GLY A 59 2.19 -17.89 23.44
CA GLY A 59 2.13 -16.45 23.68
C GLY A 59 1.31 -15.66 22.65
N ALA A 60 0.54 -16.35 21.80
CA ALA A 60 -0.25 -15.72 20.75
C ALA A 60 -1.47 -14.97 21.30
N VAL A 61 -2.02 -15.43 22.42
CA VAL A 61 -3.17 -14.82 23.07
C VAL A 61 -3.11 -15.07 24.58
N GLU A 62 -3.66 -14.16 25.37
CA GLU A 62 -3.95 -14.37 26.79
C GLU A 62 -5.46 -14.27 27.00
N ILE A 63 -6.06 -15.30 27.59
CA ILE A 63 -7.50 -15.36 27.74
C ILE A 63 -7.88 -15.24 29.22
N ARG A 64 -8.88 -14.40 29.50
CA ARG A 64 -9.36 -14.15 30.86
C ARG A 64 -10.87 -14.42 30.99
N PRO A 65 -11.24 -15.52 31.67
CA PRO A 65 -12.63 -15.76 32.06
C PRO A 65 -13.09 -14.71 33.09
N ARG A 66 -14.26 -14.11 32.88
CA ARG A 66 -14.91 -13.16 33.80
C ARG A 66 -16.25 -13.69 34.31
N GLY A 67 -16.34 -15.00 34.56
CA GLY A 67 -17.54 -15.67 35.08
C GLY A 67 -18.76 -15.44 34.17
N LYS A 68 -19.84 -14.89 34.72
CA LYS A 68 -21.10 -14.62 33.99
C LYS A 68 -20.95 -13.64 32.82
N LEU A 69 -19.89 -12.83 32.82
CA LEU A 69 -19.64 -11.86 31.74
C LEU A 69 -19.06 -12.52 30.48
N GLY A 70 -18.64 -13.78 30.56
CA GLY A 70 -18.00 -14.51 29.48
C GLY A 70 -16.48 -14.47 29.55
N THR A 71 -15.86 -14.82 28.43
CA THR A 71 -14.41 -14.94 28.29
C THR A 71 -13.90 -13.84 27.36
N PHE A 72 -12.79 -13.21 27.72
CA PHE A 72 -12.26 -12.05 27.00
C PHE A 72 -10.79 -12.25 26.62
N VAL A 73 -10.39 -11.65 25.50
CA VAL A 73 -8.98 -11.49 25.12
C VAL A 73 -8.36 -10.44 26.02
N ALA A 74 -7.36 -10.80 26.82
CA ALA A 74 -6.64 -9.87 27.68
C ALA A 74 -5.41 -9.27 26.98
N ALA A 75 -4.70 -10.09 26.23
CA ALA A 75 -3.60 -9.70 25.37
C ALA A 75 -3.61 -10.56 24.11
N ILE A 76 -3.05 -10.06 23.01
CA ILE A 76 -2.99 -10.76 21.73
C ILE A 76 -1.73 -10.32 20.98
N ASP A 77 -0.97 -11.27 20.47
CA ASP A 77 0.15 -11.03 19.56
C ASP A 77 -0.32 -11.30 18.14
N HIS A 78 -0.53 -10.23 17.37
CA HIS A 78 -1.09 -10.34 16.03
C HIS A 78 -0.16 -11.01 15.02
N GLY A 79 1.16 -10.96 15.21
CA GLY A 79 2.12 -11.63 14.33
C GLY A 79 2.08 -13.15 14.53
N LEU A 80 2.00 -13.60 15.79
CA LEU A 80 1.81 -15.03 16.08
C LEU A 80 0.43 -15.52 15.65
N ILE A 81 -0.63 -14.75 15.87
CA ILE A 81 -1.96 -15.09 15.38
C ILE A 81 -1.98 -15.19 13.86
N TRP A 82 -1.29 -14.29 13.15
CA TRP A 82 -1.11 -14.38 11.70
C TRP A 82 -0.44 -15.70 11.28
N GLU A 83 0.63 -16.10 11.96
CA GLU A 83 1.33 -17.37 11.71
C GLU A 83 0.41 -18.59 11.94
N PHE A 84 -0.29 -18.64 13.09
CA PHE A 84 -1.23 -19.74 13.39
C PHE A 84 -2.42 -19.77 12.42
N ALA A 85 -2.89 -18.62 11.96
CA ALA A 85 -3.93 -18.49 10.96
C ALA A 85 -3.46 -18.94 9.56
N GLY A 86 -2.21 -19.36 9.40
CA GLY A 86 -1.66 -19.78 8.10
C GLY A 86 -1.48 -18.62 7.14
N GLY A 87 -1.26 -17.42 7.68
CA GLY A 87 -1.07 -16.20 6.91
C GLY A 87 0.09 -16.32 5.93
N ARG A 88 -0.18 -16.01 4.66
CA ARG A 88 0.84 -15.96 3.61
C ARG A 88 1.58 -14.62 3.60
N SER A 89 2.49 -14.42 2.66
CA SER A 89 2.99 -13.08 2.40
C SER A 89 1.87 -12.19 1.89
N ILE A 90 1.81 -10.97 2.41
CA ILE A 90 1.02 -9.88 1.85
C ILE A 90 1.74 -9.32 0.64
N SER A 91 1.06 -9.21 -0.50
CA SER A 91 1.58 -8.61 -1.71
C SER A 91 1.08 -7.18 -1.87
N VAL A 92 2.01 -6.23 -2.02
CA VAL A 92 1.69 -4.81 -2.23
C VAL A 92 2.23 -4.35 -3.56
N ALA A 93 1.35 -3.98 -4.48
CA ALA A 93 1.73 -3.36 -5.74
C ALA A 93 2.07 -1.88 -5.53
N MET A 94 3.28 -1.45 -5.87
CA MET A 94 3.71 -0.06 -5.67
C MET A 94 4.44 0.49 -6.89
N PRO A 95 4.58 1.83 -7.02
CA PRO A 95 5.38 2.41 -8.09
C PRO A 95 6.81 1.88 -8.11
N LEU A 96 7.42 1.84 -9.29
CA LEU A 96 8.86 1.61 -9.41
C LEU A 96 9.62 2.62 -8.54
N PRO A 97 10.66 2.21 -7.79
CA PRO A 97 11.30 3.04 -6.78
C PRO A 97 12.33 3.98 -7.44
N TYR A 98 11.86 4.80 -8.37
CA TYR A 98 12.68 5.77 -9.09
C TYR A 98 12.83 7.09 -8.35
N SER A 99 12.07 7.32 -7.27
CA SER A 99 12.16 8.50 -6.42
C SER A 99 12.58 8.15 -5.00
N ARG A 100 13.26 9.08 -4.33
CA ARG A 100 13.59 8.93 -2.90
C ARG A 100 12.35 8.70 -2.04
N ARG A 101 11.21 9.30 -2.40
CA ARG A 101 9.94 9.09 -1.69
C ARG A 101 9.43 7.65 -1.84
N TYR A 102 9.48 7.09 -3.04
CA TYR A 102 9.06 5.70 -3.28
C TYR A 102 10.00 4.70 -2.63
N GLU A 103 11.32 4.94 -2.69
CA GLU A 103 12.32 4.20 -1.92
C GLU A 103 12.01 4.23 -0.41
N GLY A 104 11.64 5.42 0.08
CA GLY A 104 11.25 5.66 1.47
C GLY A 104 9.99 4.90 1.88
N LEU A 105 8.93 4.97 1.08
CA LEU A 105 7.69 4.22 1.31
C LEU A 105 7.95 2.70 1.31
N ALA A 106 8.75 2.20 0.37
CA ALA A 106 9.13 0.78 0.31
C ALA A 106 9.86 0.35 1.59
N THR A 107 10.85 1.15 2.01
CA THR A 107 11.63 0.91 3.25
C THR A 107 10.76 0.93 4.49
N GLY A 108 9.85 1.91 4.57
CA GLY A 108 8.92 2.05 5.67
C GLY A 108 7.95 0.88 5.78
N MET A 109 7.36 0.45 4.66
CA MET A 109 6.49 -0.73 4.63
C MET A 109 7.26 -1.99 5.02
N HIS A 110 8.44 -2.23 4.43
CA HIS A 110 9.26 -3.40 4.78
C HIS A 110 9.54 -3.45 6.29
N THR A 111 9.94 -2.32 6.88
CA THR A 111 10.22 -2.24 8.33
C THR A 111 8.97 -2.47 9.17
N ALA A 112 7.83 -1.86 8.80
CA ALA A 112 6.59 -1.97 9.58
C ALA A 112 5.99 -3.38 9.53
N PHE A 113 5.99 -4.02 8.37
CA PHE A 113 5.56 -5.42 8.23
C PHE A 113 6.47 -6.38 8.96
N GLN A 114 7.79 -6.17 8.90
CA GLN A 114 8.76 -6.96 9.66
C GLN A 114 8.52 -6.83 11.18
N GLN A 115 8.24 -5.62 11.69
CA GLN A 115 7.92 -5.41 13.11
C GLN A 115 6.60 -6.06 13.52
N ALA A 116 5.61 -6.06 12.62
CA ALA A 116 4.32 -6.72 12.85
C ALA A 116 4.37 -8.25 12.73
N GLY A 117 5.50 -8.83 12.30
CA GLY A 117 5.63 -10.27 12.07
C GLY A 117 4.87 -10.78 10.85
N VAL A 118 4.52 -9.89 9.91
CA VAL A 118 3.78 -10.23 8.69
C VAL A 118 4.74 -10.25 7.50
N PRO A 119 4.90 -11.38 6.78
CA PRO A 119 5.75 -11.40 5.60
C PRO A 119 5.21 -10.47 4.49
N LEU A 120 6.08 -9.68 3.88
CA LEU A 120 5.73 -8.71 2.84
C LEU A 120 6.44 -9.04 1.52
N THR A 121 5.70 -8.95 0.42
CA THR A 121 6.22 -8.98 -0.94
C THR A 121 5.86 -7.66 -1.63
N LEU A 122 6.87 -6.88 -2.00
CA LEU A 122 6.66 -5.67 -2.79
C LEU A 122 6.71 -6.00 -4.28
N MET A 123 5.67 -5.59 -5.01
CA MET A 123 5.57 -5.77 -6.46
C MET A 123 5.68 -4.40 -7.14
N PHE A 124 6.78 -4.16 -7.84
CA PHE A 124 6.98 -2.89 -8.52
C PHE A 124 6.27 -2.86 -9.88
N VAL A 125 5.24 -2.01 -9.98
CA VAL A 125 4.34 -1.93 -11.13
C VAL A 125 4.24 -0.47 -11.58
N ARG A 126 4.56 -0.24 -12.86
CA ARG A 126 4.44 1.06 -13.51
C ARG A 126 2.96 1.44 -13.69
N GLY A 127 2.63 2.70 -13.40
CA GLY A 127 1.30 3.25 -13.66
C GLY A 127 0.26 2.85 -12.61
N SER A 128 -0.58 3.80 -12.20
CA SER A 128 -1.68 3.53 -11.26
C SER A 128 -2.72 2.60 -11.88
N THR A 129 -2.99 2.72 -13.19
CA THR A 129 -3.95 1.87 -13.90
C THR A 129 -3.59 0.38 -13.83
N ASP A 130 -2.31 0.04 -13.99
CA ASP A 130 -1.87 -1.36 -13.91
C ASP A 130 -1.88 -1.89 -12.48
N ARG A 131 -1.64 -1.02 -11.48
CA ARG A 131 -1.78 -1.39 -10.06
C ARG A 131 -3.23 -1.62 -9.66
N MET A 132 -4.16 -0.81 -10.15
CA MET A 132 -5.60 -1.04 -9.99
C MET A 132 -6.02 -2.36 -10.65
N ARG A 133 -5.48 -2.69 -11.83
CA ARG A 133 -5.72 -3.98 -12.48
C ARG A 133 -5.18 -5.15 -11.64
N ALA A 134 -3.99 -5.01 -11.07
CA ALA A 134 -3.41 -6.05 -10.21
C ALA A 134 -4.28 -6.36 -8.99
N LEU A 135 -4.94 -5.35 -8.40
CA LEU A 135 -5.93 -5.54 -7.34
C LEU A 135 -7.17 -6.29 -7.83
N ARG A 136 -7.78 -5.83 -8.92
CA ARG A 136 -8.98 -6.47 -9.52
C ARG A 136 -8.75 -7.93 -9.87
N GLU A 137 -7.57 -8.25 -10.39
CA GLU A 137 -7.17 -9.60 -10.79
C GLU A 137 -6.62 -10.44 -9.63
N GLU A 138 -6.69 -9.94 -8.39
CA GLU A 138 -6.20 -10.63 -7.16
C GLU A 138 -4.73 -11.04 -7.22
N ARG A 139 -3.93 -10.31 -8.02
CA ARG A 139 -2.48 -10.49 -8.09
C ARG A 139 -1.75 -9.73 -6.98
N ALA A 140 -2.39 -8.71 -6.41
CA ALA A 140 -1.92 -7.96 -5.26
C ALA A 140 -3.03 -7.88 -4.20
N ASP A 141 -2.65 -7.94 -2.92
CA ASP A 141 -3.58 -7.73 -1.80
C ASP A 141 -3.88 -6.23 -1.62
N PHE A 142 -2.85 -5.40 -1.77
CA PHE A 142 -2.95 -3.94 -1.67
C PHE A 142 -2.18 -3.24 -2.78
N ALA A 143 -2.47 -1.95 -2.99
CA ALA A 143 -1.65 -1.10 -3.85
C ALA A 143 -1.35 0.27 -3.23
N VAL A 144 -0.16 0.78 -3.56
CA VAL A 144 0.26 2.16 -3.27
C VAL A 144 -0.04 3.04 -4.49
N MET A 145 -0.74 4.15 -4.30
CA MET A 145 -0.96 5.16 -5.32
C MET A 145 -1.22 6.53 -4.68
N SER A 146 -1.41 7.58 -5.49
CA SER A 146 -1.91 8.84 -4.97
C SER A 146 -3.37 8.67 -4.53
N ARG A 147 -3.79 9.48 -3.55
CA ARG A 147 -5.18 9.55 -3.14
C ARG A 147 -6.08 9.98 -4.30
N PHE A 148 -5.59 10.86 -5.18
CA PHE A 148 -6.29 11.29 -6.39
C PHE A 148 -6.63 10.11 -7.30
N ALA A 149 -5.63 9.28 -7.62
CA ALA A 149 -5.86 8.07 -8.42
C ALA A 149 -6.80 7.09 -7.73
N ALA A 150 -6.63 6.86 -6.42
CA ALA A 150 -7.50 5.97 -5.66
C ALA A 150 -8.97 6.38 -5.71
N LEU A 151 -9.27 7.67 -5.57
CA LEU A 151 -10.64 8.20 -5.59
C LEU A 151 -11.29 8.18 -6.97
N SER A 152 -10.51 8.06 -8.04
CA SER A 152 -11.04 7.89 -9.40
C SER A 152 -11.71 6.53 -9.63
N ASP A 153 -11.45 5.55 -8.74
CA ASP A 153 -11.93 4.18 -8.87
C ASP A 153 -12.90 3.81 -7.74
N PRO A 154 -14.21 3.71 -8.00
CA PRO A 154 -15.21 3.45 -6.97
C PRO A 154 -15.14 2.01 -6.39
N GLU A 155 -14.47 1.09 -7.09
CA GLU A 155 -14.30 -0.30 -6.64
C GLU A 155 -13.21 -0.43 -5.57
N LEU A 156 -12.45 0.64 -5.33
CA LEU A 156 -11.39 0.67 -4.35
C LEU A 156 -11.84 1.39 -3.07
N GLU A 157 -11.16 1.05 -1.98
CA GLU A 157 -11.24 1.76 -0.71
C GLU A 157 -9.84 2.09 -0.19
N VAL A 158 -9.72 3.24 0.46
CA VAL A 158 -8.48 3.67 1.11
C VAL A 158 -8.40 2.99 2.47
N VAL A 159 -7.40 2.14 2.64
CA VAL A 159 -7.07 1.44 3.90
C VAL A 159 -6.23 2.34 4.79
N ARG A 160 -5.28 3.08 4.20
CA ARG A 160 -4.41 4.02 4.90
C ARG A 160 -4.09 5.21 4.02
N ASP A 161 -4.12 6.39 4.62
CA ASP A 161 -3.66 7.65 4.03
C ASP A 161 -2.44 8.15 4.80
N PHE A 162 -1.35 8.41 4.08
CA PHE A 162 -0.11 8.93 4.65
C PHE A 162 -0.03 10.46 4.61
N GLY A 163 -1.07 11.13 4.11
CA GLY A 163 -1.21 12.58 4.08
C GLY A 163 -0.33 13.28 3.03
N PRO A 164 -0.43 14.61 2.91
CA PRO A 164 0.21 15.38 1.85
C PRO A 164 1.73 15.17 1.77
N HIS A 165 2.25 15.30 0.57
CA HIS A 165 3.68 15.19 0.23
C HIS A 165 4.33 13.83 0.55
N SER A 166 3.53 12.77 0.78
CA SER A 166 4.06 11.41 1.01
C SER A 166 4.26 10.61 -0.27
N TYR A 167 3.54 10.91 -1.35
CA TYR A 167 3.68 10.24 -2.64
C TYR A 167 4.69 10.97 -3.54
N VAL A 168 4.44 12.27 -3.74
CA VAL A 168 5.29 13.20 -4.51
C VAL A 168 5.30 14.55 -3.80
N GLY A 169 6.34 15.36 -3.99
CA GLY A 169 6.47 16.68 -3.39
C GLY A 169 5.47 17.66 -3.99
N ALA A 170 5.51 17.80 -5.32
CA ALA A 170 4.58 18.60 -6.10
C ALA A 170 4.57 18.16 -7.56
N HIS A 171 3.50 18.48 -8.27
CA HIS A 171 3.44 18.39 -9.73
C HIS A 171 3.70 19.76 -10.35
N GLY A 172 4.25 19.77 -11.56
CA GLY A 172 4.35 21.00 -12.33
C GLY A 172 4.53 20.75 -13.82
N LEU A 173 4.42 21.84 -14.59
CA LEU A 173 4.59 21.83 -16.02
C LEU A 173 6.08 21.98 -16.35
N VAL A 174 6.64 20.97 -16.97
CA VAL A 174 8.01 20.94 -17.47
C VAL A 174 7.99 21.29 -18.95
N VAL A 175 8.74 22.30 -19.36
CA VAL A 175 8.78 22.81 -20.74
C VAL A 175 10.21 22.85 -21.23
N ALA A 176 10.48 22.34 -22.42
CA ALA A 176 11.79 22.40 -23.07
C ALA A 176 12.31 23.85 -23.14
N GLU A 177 13.60 24.04 -22.86
CA GLU A 177 14.21 25.37 -22.93
C GLU A 177 14.01 26.02 -24.31
N GLY A 178 13.71 27.31 -24.33
CA GLY A 178 13.41 28.05 -25.56
C GLY A 178 11.95 27.93 -26.04
N ARG A 179 11.12 27.09 -25.43
CA ARG A 179 9.66 27.09 -25.62
C ARG A 179 8.96 27.85 -24.49
N ARG A 180 7.74 28.30 -24.76
CA ARG A 180 6.90 28.99 -23.77
C ARG A 180 5.76 28.08 -23.34
N ALA A 181 5.37 28.13 -22.08
CA ALA A 181 4.29 27.31 -21.53
C ALA A 181 2.93 27.58 -22.22
N ASP A 182 2.71 28.79 -22.73
CA ASP A 182 1.51 29.23 -23.43
C ASP A 182 1.53 28.96 -24.95
N ASP A 183 2.55 28.25 -25.45
CA ASP A 183 2.70 27.99 -26.87
C ASP A 183 1.65 26.96 -27.36
N PRO A 184 0.74 27.34 -28.28
CA PRO A 184 -0.29 26.43 -28.78
C PRO A 184 0.29 25.31 -29.67
N GLY A 185 1.57 25.39 -30.01
CA GLY A 185 2.32 24.44 -30.82
C GLY A 185 2.98 23.31 -30.04
N LEU A 186 2.87 23.27 -28.70
CA LEU A 186 3.58 22.27 -27.88
C LEU A 186 3.12 20.84 -28.19
N ARG A 187 4.09 19.93 -28.32
CA ARG A 187 3.88 18.48 -28.26
C ARG A 187 4.03 18.04 -26.80
N VAL A 188 2.94 17.64 -26.18
CA VAL A 188 2.89 17.35 -24.75
C VAL A 188 2.96 15.84 -24.52
N ALA A 189 3.93 15.40 -23.74
CA ALA A 189 4.11 14.01 -23.38
C ALA A 189 3.10 13.59 -22.30
N VAL A 190 2.37 12.50 -22.54
CA VAL A 190 1.37 11.93 -21.63
C VAL A 190 1.64 10.44 -21.42
N ASP A 191 1.76 9.99 -20.17
CA ASP A 191 1.81 8.57 -19.83
C ASP A 191 0.38 8.08 -19.51
N PRO A 192 -0.28 7.37 -20.43
CA PRO A 192 -1.67 6.93 -20.22
C PRO A 192 -1.81 5.91 -19.07
N ALA A 193 -0.71 5.34 -18.57
CA ALA A 193 -0.74 4.45 -17.42
C ALA A 193 -0.78 5.21 -16.07
N SER A 194 -0.54 6.53 -16.06
CA SER A 194 -0.59 7.37 -14.87
C SER A 194 -1.86 8.21 -14.88
N VAL A 195 -2.79 7.87 -13.99
CA VAL A 195 -4.03 8.64 -13.79
C VAL A 195 -3.72 10.10 -13.46
N ASP A 196 -2.86 10.35 -12.47
CA ASP A 196 -2.44 11.71 -12.09
C ASP A 196 -1.88 12.49 -13.29
N GLN A 197 -0.89 11.92 -13.98
CA GLN A 197 -0.23 12.65 -15.06
C GLN A 197 -1.17 12.94 -16.23
N ALA A 198 -2.03 11.98 -16.59
CA ALA A 198 -3.01 12.16 -17.66
C ALA A 198 -4.06 13.22 -17.32
N GLU A 199 -4.64 13.16 -16.12
CA GLU A 199 -5.69 14.09 -15.68
C GLU A 199 -5.13 15.50 -15.44
N LEU A 200 -3.98 15.62 -14.78
CA LEU A 200 -3.31 16.91 -14.57
C LEU A 200 -2.88 17.53 -15.91
N THR A 201 -2.42 16.73 -16.87
CA THR A 201 -2.12 17.24 -18.22
C THR A 201 -3.38 17.73 -18.92
N ALA A 202 -4.52 17.03 -18.80
CA ALA A 202 -5.78 17.46 -19.38
C ALA A 202 -6.29 18.78 -18.76
N ALA A 203 -6.05 18.98 -17.46
CA ALA A 203 -6.36 20.23 -16.77
C ALA A 203 -5.45 21.40 -17.22
N VAL A 204 -4.15 21.16 -17.42
CA VAL A 204 -3.19 22.17 -17.89
C VAL A 204 -3.41 22.56 -19.35
N PHE A 205 -3.77 21.60 -20.19
CA PHE A 205 -3.99 21.81 -21.62
C PHE A 205 -5.43 21.47 -22.04
N PRO A 206 -6.44 22.28 -21.64
CA PRO A 206 -7.81 22.05 -22.07
C PRO A 206 -7.92 22.12 -23.60
N GLY A 207 -8.38 21.02 -24.21
CA GLY A 207 -8.53 20.94 -25.66
C GLY A 207 -7.24 20.66 -26.44
N LEU A 208 -6.20 20.12 -25.78
CA LEU A 208 -4.97 19.67 -26.45
C LEU A 208 -5.31 18.78 -27.67
N PRO A 209 -4.95 19.18 -28.90
CA PRO A 209 -5.20 18.41 -30.10
C PRO A 209 -4.59 16.99 -30.03
N PRO A 210 -5.27 15.93 -30.50
CA PRO A 210 -4.73 14.57 -30.46
C PRO A 210 -3.34 14.43 -31.10
N LYS A 211 -3.05 15.18 -32.16
CA LYS A 211 -1.73 15.20 -32.84
C LYS A 211 -0.59 15.80 -32.00
N GLN A 212 -0.92 16.56 -30.95
CA GLN A 212 0.02 17.21 -30.03
C GLN A 212 0.12 16.45 -28.72
N ARG A 213 -0.79 15.51 -28.43
CA ARG A 213 -0.67 14.58 -27.31
C ARG A 213 0.19 13.41 -27.73
N ILE A 214 1.42 13.37 -27.23
CA ILE A 214 2.38 12.30 -27.53
C ILE A 214 2.35 11.31 -26.37
N GLU A 215 1.90 10.08 -26.63
CA GLU A 215 1.90 9.05 -25.59
C GLU A 215 3.33 8.55 -25.34
N VAL A 216 3.81 8.73 -24.11
CA VAL A 216 5.19 8.43 -23.72
C VAL A 216 5.22 7.80 -22.34
N SER A 217 5.96 6.71 -22.23
CA SER A 217 6.31 6.14 -20.93
C SER A 217 7.26 7.05 -20.17
N TYR A 218 7.10 7.18 -18.85
CA TYR A 218 8.05 7.94 -18.04
C TYR A 218 9.53 7.53 -18.24
N ASN A 219 9.81 6.24 -18.35
CA ASN A 219 11.16 5.71 -18.64
C ASN A 219 11.76 6.20 -19.97
N GLN A 220 10.93 6.65 -20.91
CA GLN A 220 11.35 7.15 -22.23
C GLN A 220 11.34 8.68 -22.29
N LEU A 221 10.81 9.35 -21.28
CA LEU A 221 10.59 10.80 -21.26
C LEU A 221 11.90 11.55 -21.52
N ASN A 222 13.00 11.14 -20.87
CA ASN A 222 14.32 11.75 -21.09
C ASN A 222 14.71 11.78 -22.57
N ARG A 223 14.60 10.62 -23.21
CA ARG A 223 14.95 10.45 -24.63
C ARG A 223 14.04 11.32 -25.51
N TYR A 224 12.75 11.39 -25.22
CA TYR A 224 11.82 12.17 -26.02
C TYR A 224 12.09 13.67 -25.95
N PHE A 225 12.50 14.19 -24.79
CA PHE A 225 13.00 15.56 -24.66
C PHE A 225 14.31 15.75 -25.42
N ALA A 226 15.28 14.84 -25.26
CA ALA A 226 16.60 14.92 -25.89
C ALA A 226 16.52 14.87 -27.43
N ASP A 227 15.66 14.01 -27.98
CA ASP A 227 15.42 13.86 -29.42
C ASP A 227 14.52 14.98 -29.97
N GLY A 228 14.03 15.91 -29.12
CA GLY A 228 13.13 16.98 -29.53
C GLY A 228 11.80 16.46 -30.07
N LEU A 229 11.30 15.32 -29.57
CA LEU A 229 10.03 14.71 -29.96
C LEU A 229 8.84 15.27 -29.17
N VAL A 230 9.11 15.77 -27.96
CA VAL A 230 8.15 16.46 -27.10
C VAL A 230 8.73 17.78 -26.64
N ASP A 231 7.84 18.72 -26.35
CA ASP A 231 8.18 20.07 -25.92
C ASP A 231 7.77 20.32 -24.46
N ALA A 232 6.83 19.55 -23.92
CA ALA A 232 6.34 19.72 -22.56
C ALA A 232 5.79 18.42 -21.93
N THR A 233 5.66 18.40 -20.61
CA THR A 233 4.93 17.37 -19.86
C THR A 233 4.52 17.89 -18.48
N VAL A 234 3.47 17.34 -17.89
CA VAL A 234 3.21 17.51 -16.45
C VAL A 234 3.92 16.38 -15.71
N TRP A 235 4.72 16.70 -14.70
CA TRP A 235 5.56 15.71 -14.00
C TRP A 235 5.69 15.98 -12.50
N ASN A 236 6.22 14.99 -11.77
CA ASN A 236 6.68 15.14 -10.40
C ASN A 236 7.96 16.00 -10.35
N LEU A 237 7.91 17.12 -9.63
CA LEU A 237 9.03 18.06 -9.51
C LEU A 237 10.23 17.51 -8.73
N ASP A 238 10.04 16.51 -7.86
CA ASP A 238 11.15 15.91 -7.09
C ASP A 238 12.18 15.22 -8.01
N GLU A 239 11.78 14.82 -9.21
CA GLU A 239 12.49 13.84 -10.03
C GLU A 239 13.02 14.38 -11.36
N ILE A 240 12.87 15.69 -11.61
CA ILE A 240 13.25 16.31 -12.88
C ILE A 240 14.75 16.13 -13.14
N ASP A 241 15.60 16.55 -12.20
CA ASP A 241 17.06 16.52 -12.38
C ASP A 241 17.61 15.09 -12.51
N ALA A 242 16.92 14.11 -11.92
CA ALA A 242 17.30 12.71 -12.01
C ALA A 242 16.87 12.03 -13.33
N HIS A 243 15.82 12.55 -14.00
CA HIS A 243 15.17 11.85 -15.12
C HIS A 243 15.09 12.64 -16.42
N ILE A 244 15.38 13.95 -16.43
CA ILE A 244 15.41 14.77 -17.64
C ILE A 244 16.77 15.48 -17.68
N SER A 245 17.66 15.00 -18.55
CA SER A 245 18.99 15.60 -18.74
C SER A 245 18.99 16.78 -19.72
N SER A 246 17.89 16.97 -20.45
CA SER A 246 17.74 18.09 -21.38
C SER A 246 17.41 19.38 -20.62
N PRO A 247 17.88 20.56 -21.07
CA PRO A 247 17.49 21.81 -20.45
C PRO A 247 15.98 22.04 -20.50
N VAL A 248 15.37 22.28 -19.35
CA VAL A 248 13.94 22.52 -19.18
C VAL A 248 13.69 23.68 -18.22
N THR A 249 12.52 24.29 -18.35
CA THR A 249 11.97 25.25 -17.41
C THR A 249 10.79 24.62 -16.69
N VAL A 250 10.67 24.89 -15.38
CA VAL A 250 9.59 24.37 -14.54
C VAL A 250 8.63 25.50 -14.23
N HIS A 251 7.37 25.27 -14.53
CA HIS A 251 6.28 26.20 -14.27
C HIS A 251 5.36 25.58 -13.23
N PRO A 252 5.18 26.22 -12.05
CA PRO A 252 4.14 25.83 -11.12
C PRO A 252 2.79 25.86 -11.84
N VAL A 253 1.92 24.89 -11.55
CA VAL A 253 0.58 24.89 -12.13
C VAL A 253 -0.40 25.36 -11.06
N GLU A 254 -0.91 26.57 -11.24
CA GLU A 254 -1.98 27.12 -10.41
C GLU A 254 -3.24 26.24 -10.51
N GLY A 255 -3.88 25.94 -9.38
CA GLY A 255 -5.10 25.15 -9.33
C GLY A 255 -4.90 23.63 -9.28
N LEU A 256 -3.65 23.13 -9.29
CA LEU A 256 -3.32 21.73 -9.03
C LEU A 256 -2.85 21.47 -7.59
N GLU A 257 -2.99 22.43 -6.69
CA GLU A 257 -2.77 22.29 -5.24
C GLU A 257 -3.89 21.43 -4.62
N ASP A 258 -3.96 20.17 -5.03
CA ASP A 258 -4.79 19.16 -4.40
C ASP A 258 -3.86 18.21 -3.63
N ASP A 259 -3.98 18.25 -2.31
CA ASP A 259 -3.35 17.31 -1.38
C ASP A 259 -3.56 15.86 -1.82
N ALA A 260 -4.66 15.54 -2.51
CA ALA A 260 -4.91 14.20 -3.01
C ALA A 260 -3.86 13.72 -4.03
N THR A 261 -3.29 14.61 -4.84
CA THR A 261 -2.27 14.23 -5.84
C THR A 261 -0.90 13.99 -5.22
N THR A 262 -0.64 14.55 -4.03
CA THR A 262 0.63 14.41 -3.31
C THR A 262 0.58 13.40 -2.17
N SER A 263 -0.62 12.99 -1.75
CA SER A 263 -0.83 12.03 -0.66
C SER A 263 -0.75 10.59 -1.16
N ALA A 264 0.13 9.79 -0.55
CA ALA A 264 0.21 8.36 -0.78
C ALA A 264 -0.87 7.66 0.03
N VAL A 265 -1.55 6.71 -0.60
CA VAL A 265 -2.54 5.85 0.05
C VAL A 265 -2.23 4.39 -0.20
N ILE A 266 -2.57 3.55 0.77
CA ILE A 266 -2.76 2.11 0.59
C ILE A 266 -4.22 1.88 0.27
N VAL A 267 -4.49 1.19 -0.83
CA VAL A 267 -5.83 0.82 -1.24
C VAL A 267 -6.00 -0.69 -1.32
N ALA A 268 -7.22 -1.13 -1.08
CA ALA A 268 -7.70 -2.49 -1.31
C ALA A 268 -8.94 -2.44 -2.21
N ARG A 269 -9.37 -3.60 -2.71
CA ARG A 269 -10.71 -3.73 -3.27
C ARG A 269 -11.75 -3.58 -2.17
N ARG A 270 -12.83 -2.85 -2.46
CA ARG A 270 -13.93 -2.62 -1.51
C ARG A 270 -14.72 -3.88 -1.14
N ASP A 271 -14.67 -4.90 -2.00
CA ASP A 271 -15.34 -6.19 -1.79
C ASP A 271 -14.39 -7.26 -1.21
N ALA A 272 -13.16 -6.89 -0.84
CA ALA A 272 -12.21 -7.80 -0.20
C ALA A 272 -12.63 -8.16 1.23
N ASP A 273 -12.07 -9.27 1.73
CA ASP A 273 -12.19 -9.64 3.14
C ASP A 273 -11.63 -8.55 4.06
N ALA A 274 -12.15 -8.50 5.28
CA ALA A 274 -11.70 -7.54 6.28
C ALA A 274 -10.18 -7.64 6.51
N VAL A 275 -9.49 -6.49 6.46
CA VAL A 275 -8.04 -6.43 6.68
C VAL A 275 -7.69 -6.97 8.07
N PRO A 276 -6.85 -8.01 8.16
CA PRO A 276 -6.46 -8.61 9.44
C PRO A 276 -5.71 -7.60 10.33
N THR A 277 -5.89 -7.70 11.64
CA THR A 277 -5.35 -6.70 12.60
C THR A 277 -3.82 -6.59 12.51
N ALA A 278 -3.11 -7.69 12.23
CA ALA A 278 -1.65 -7.67 12.04
C ALA A 278 -1.23 -6.73 10.90
N VAL A 279 -1.99 -6.75 9.79
CA VAL A 279 -1.75 -5.88 8.63
C VAL A 279 -2.14 -4.45 8.95
N LYS A 280 -3.26 -4.23 9.65
CA LYS A 280 -3.64 -2.89 10.13
C LYS A 280 -2.56 -2.27 10.99
N VAL A 281 -2.05 -3.00 11.98
CA VAL A 281 -0.96 -2.56 12.86
C VAL A 281 0.30 -2.18 12.05
N ALA A 282 0.64 -2.97 11.02
CA ALA A 282 1.76 -2.65 10.14
C ALA A 282 1.54 -1.34 9.33
N LEU A 283 0.30 -0.99 9.01
CA LEU A 283 -0.03 0.17 8.16
C LEU A 283 -0.42 1.44 8.93
N GLU A 284 -0.99 1.30 10.13
CA GLU A 284 -1.53 2.42 10.91
C GLU A 284 -0.45 3.26 11.61
N GLY A 285 0.68 2.65 11.96
CA GLY A 285 1.76 3.33 12.65
C GLY A 285 2.44 4.42 11.80
N ASP A 286 3.09 5.36 12.47
CA ASP A 286 3.86 6.43 11.81
C ASP A 286 5.18 5.94 11.22
N LEU A 287 5.53 4.66 11.42
CA LEU A 287 6.82 4.12 11.00
C LEU A 287 7.04 4.20 9.49
N VAL A 288 6.00 3.91 8.69
CA VAL A 288 6.09 4.00 7.23
C VAL A 288 6.43 5.42 6.80
N ARG A 289 5.70 6.40 7.36
CA ARG A 289 5.91 7.82 7.06
C ARG A 289 7.26 8.31 7.55
N THR A 290 7.64 7.96 8.78
CA THR A 290 8.91 8.36 9.41
C THR A 290 10.10 7.85 8.62
N ALA A 291 10.10 6.56 8.26
CA ALA A 291 11.16 5.97 7.45
C ALA A 291 11.23 6.62 6.05
N ALA A 292 10.07 6.93 5.44
CA ALA A 292 10.04 7.63 4.17
C ALA A 292 10.66 9.02 4.26
N ASP A 293 10.29 9.81 5.27
CA ASP A 293 10.83 11.14 5.50
C ASP A 293 12.34 11.10 5.83
N ASP A 294 12.81 10.08 6.55
CA ASP A 294 14.24 9.85 6.83
C ASP A 294 15.04 9.49 5.59
N VAL A 295 14.50 8.68 4.67
CA VAL A 295 15.14 8.37 3.38
C VAL A 295 15.24 9.62 2.51
N VAL A 296 14.15 10.38 2.41
CA VAL A 296 14.12 11.64 1.63
C VAL A 296 15.14 12.64 2.18
N ALA A 297 15.28 12.72 3.50
CA ALA A 297 16.25 13.59 4.15
C ALA A 297 17.70 13.04 4.17
N GLY A 298 17.94 11.85 3.62
CA GLY A 298 19.26 11.19 3.60
C GLY A 298 19.74 10.71 4.97
N ARG A 299 18.85 10.58 5.97
CA ARG A 299 19.15 10.05 7.31
C ARG A 299 19.09 8.53 7.37
N LEU A 300 18.35 7.90 6.45
CA LEU A 300 18.21 6.46 6.33
C LEU A 300 18.58 6.00 4.91
N ILE A 301 19.32 4.89 4.80
CA ILE A 301 19.61 4.25 3.52
C ILE A 301 18.42 3.34 3.16
N PRO A 302 17.85 3.47 1.94
CA PRO A 302 16.73 2.63 1.55
C PRO A 302 17.05 1.14 1.62
N THR A 303 16.13 0.35 2.16
CA THR A 303 16.23 -1.11 2.25
C THR A 303 14.84 -1.73 2.10
N TYR A 304 14.61 -2.47 1.02
CA TYR A 304 13.30 -3.05 0.67
C TYR A 304 13.42 -4.18 -0.36
#